data_AF-A0A0Q4XRY1-F1
#
_entry.id   AF-A0A0Q4XRY1-F1
#
_cell.length_a   1.000
_cell.length_b   1.000
_cell.length_c   1.000
_cell.angle_alpha   90.00
_cell.angle_beta   90.00
_cell.angle_gamma   90.00
#
_symmetry.space_group_name_H-M   'P 1'
#
loop_
_entity.id
_entity.type
_entity.pdbx_description
1 polymer ?
#
loop_
_entity_poly.entity_id
_entity_poly.type
_entity_poly.pdbx_seq_one_letter_code
_entity_poly.pdbx_strand_id
1 'polypeptide(L)'
;MAFTIPASLRALLPARWRRRKPRVAVVRLSGAIGAAPPFRPGLSIAGLAGPLEQAFATPHIAAVALVINSPGGSPAQSHLIHRRIRALAAGKKLPVYAFVEDVAASGGYMIACAADEIVADPTSLIGSIGVVSAGFGFDRLIERLGVDRRVHTQGEAKAMLDPFRPENPDDIVRLKQIQADVQDLFTTLVRGRRPTLDPNGENLFTGAVWTGRQALRLGLVDGLGDARSTLRARFGDEVQLVMVAEKRGSLVARLLRRANPGSTAGLAGAGLAGEALAVIEERAAWARFGL
;
A
#
# COMPACT_ATOMS: atom_id res chain seq x y z
N MET A 1 -34.24 -37.56 -16.53
CA MET A 1 -34.06 -36.41 -17.44
C MET A 1 -34.09 -35.13 -16.62
N ALA A 2 -32.96 -34.41 -16.49
CA ALA A 2 -32.91 -33.18 -15.71
C ALA A 2 -33.50 -32.02 -16.54
N PHE A 3 -34.68 -31.52 -16.14
CA PHE A 3 -35.30 -30.34 -16.74
C PHE A 3 -34.37 -29.13 -16.58
N THR A 4 -33.73 -28.71 -17.68
CA THR A 4 -32.91 -27.50 -17.72
C THR A 4 -33.78 -26.34 -18.16
N ILE A 5 -34.19 -25.49 -17.19
CA ILE A 5 -34.98 -24.29 -17.47
C ILE A 5 -34.17 -23.33 -18.35
N PRO A 6 -34.71 -22.87 -19.51
CA PRO A 6 -34.07 -21.92 -20.41
C PRO A 6 -33.63 -20.62 -19.70
N ALA A 7 -32.51 -20.03 -20.12
CA ALA A 7 -31.94 -18.84 -19.48
C ALA A 7 -32.90 -17.63 -19.41
N SER A 8 -33.76 -17.48 -20.43
CA SER A 8 -34.82 -16.46 -20.50
C SER A 8 -35.89 -16.63 -19.42
N LEU A 9 -36.25 -17.87 -19.07
CA LEU A 9 -37.26 -18.17 -18.04
C LEU A 9 -36.67 -18.13 -16.61
N ARG A 10 -35.35 -18.28 -16.45
CA ARG A 10 -34.68 -18.07 -15.15
C ARG A 10 -34.73 -16.62 -14.69
N ALA A 11 -34.82 -15.67 -15.62
CA ALA A 11 -34.98 -14.24 -15.35
C ALA A 11 -36.38 -13.85 -14.86
N LEU A 12 -37.34 -14.79 -14.84
CA LEU A 12 -38.68 -14.62 -14.28
C LEU A 12 -38.85 -15.30 -12.91
N LEU A 13 -37.89 -16.15 -12.49
CA LEU A 13 -37.92 -16.79 -11.18
C LEU A 13 -37.70 -15.75 -10.06
N PRO A 14 -38.38 -15.89 -8.91
CA PRO A 14 -38.11 -15.10 -7.72
C PRO A 14 -36.63 -15.14 -7.34
N ALA A 15 -36.06 -14.04 -6.84
CA ALA A 15 -34.63 -13.93 -6.52
C ALA A 15 -34.11 -15.03 -5.56
N ARG A 16 -35.02 -15.63 -4.77
CA ARG A 16 -34.77 -16.78 -3.90
C ARG A 16 -34.47 -18.10 -4.62
N TRP A 17 -34.90 -18.27 -5.88
CA TRP A 17 -34.77 -19.51 -6.66
C TRP A 17 -33.75 -19.39 -7.80
N ARG A 18 -33.11 -18.23 -7.96
CA ARG A 18 -31.97 -18.07 -8.87
C ARG A 18 -30.69 -18.51 -8.14
N ARG A 19 -29.85 -19.32 -8.79
CA ARG A 19 -28.47 -19.54 -8.34
C ARG A 19 -27.78 -18.17 -8.24
N ARG A 20 -27.44 -17.75 -7.02
CA ARG A 20 -26.72 -16.51 -6.79
C ARG A 20 -25.28 -16.71 -7.25
N LYS A 21 -24.83 -15.85 -8.16
CA LYS A 21 -23.44 -15.81 -8.60
C LYS A 21 -22.56 -15.44 -7.41
N PRO A 22 -21.43 -16.13 -7.17
CA PRO A 22 -20.49 -15.74 -6.13
C PRO A 22 -20.02 -14.30 -6.34
N ARG A 23 -19.88 -13.55 -5.25
CA ARG A 23 -19.46 -12.14 -5.30
C ARG A 23 -18.19 -11.95 -4.50
N VAL A 24 -17.27 -11.15 -5.00
CA VAL A 24 -16.02 -10.79 -4.30
C VAL A 24 -15.91 -9.28 -4.30
N ALA A 25 -15.77 -8.67 -3.13
CA ALA A 25 -15.52 -7.23 -3.03
C ALA A 25 -14.06 -6.95 -3.34
N VAL A 26 -13.77 -6.02 -4.24
CA VAL A 26 -12.41 -5.71 -4.69
C VAL A 26 -12.04 -4.29 -4.27
N VAL A 27 -10.93 -4.15 -3.55
CA VAL A 27 -10.35 -2.86 -3.14
C VAL A 27 -9.00 -2.72 -3.83
N ARG A 28 -8.79 -1.63 -4.57
CA ARG A 28 -7.48 -1.33 -5.17
C ARG A 28 -6.69 -0.44 -4.21
N LEU A 29 -5.43 -0.80 -3.99
CA LEU A 29 -4.47 -0.12 -3.14
C LEU A 29 -3.25 0.21 -4.00
N SER A 30 -3.25 1.38 -4.62
CA SER A 30 -2.19 1.79 -5.54
C SER A 30 -1.52 3.09 -5.10
N GLY A 31 -0.19 3.13 -5.22
CA GLY A 31 0.63 4.30 -4.92
C GLY A 31 1.47 4.19 -3.65
N ALA A 32 2.26 5.23 -3.38
CA ALA A 32 3.06 5.34 -2.17
C ALA A 32 2.18 5.50 -0.92
N ILE A 33 2.65 4.98 0.21
CA ILE A 33 1.90 4.96 1.48
C ILE A 33 2.33 6.14 2.35
N GLY A 34 1.37 6.94 2.83
CA GLY A 34 1.60 8.09 3.70
C GLY A 34 2.11 9.35 2.99
N ALA A 35 2.56 9.25 1.74
CA ALA A 35 2.79 10.41 0.88
C ALA A 35 1.43 10.94 0.39
N ALA A 36 1.12 12.19 0.66
CA ALA A 36 -0.15 12.81 0.25
C ALA A 36 0.10 14.08 -0.55
N PRO A 37 0.60 13.96 -1.80
CA PRO A 37 0.74 15.15 -2.62
C PRO A 37 -0.62 15.80 -2.92
N PRO A 38 -0.68 17.14 -3.12
CA PRO A 38 -1.94 17.90 -3.02
C PRO A 38 -3.02 17.54 -4.09
N PHE A 39 -2.64 16.76 -5.10
CA PHE A 39 -3.47 16.38 -6.24
C PHE A 39 -3.61 14.86 -6.45
N ARG A 40 -2.80 14.05 -5.76
CA ARG A 40 -2.90 12.58 -5.76
C ARG A 40 -2.72 12.07 -4.34
N PRO A 41 -3.80 11.77 -3.60
CA PRO A 41 -3.63 11.20 -2.27
C PRO A 41 -2.98 9.82 -2.43
N GLY A 42 -1.82 9.61 -1.83
CA GLY A 42 -1.28 8.27 -1.65
C GLY A 42 -2.10 7.50 -0.60
N LEU A 43 -1.70 6.26 -0.35
CA LEU A 43 -2.44 5.37 0.52
C LEU A 43 -2.30 5.83 1.98
N SER A 44 -3.43 6.04 2.65
CA SER A 44 -3.47 6.37 4.07
C SER A 44 -4.67 5.72 4.72
N ILE A 45 -4.60 5.50 6.04
CA ILE A 45 -5.74 4.94 6.77
C ILE A 45 -6.97 5.85 6.68
N ALA A 46 -6.76 7.17 6.65
CA ALA A 46 -7.85 8.15 6.52
C ALA A 46 -8.60 8.01 5.19
N GLY A 47 -7.88 7.77 4.08
CA GLY A 47 -8.48 7.54 2.77
C GLY A 47 -9.11 6.15 2.62
N LEU A 48 -8.53 5.14 3.27
CA LEU A 48 -8.90 3.73 3.07
C LEU A 48 -9.90 3.18 4.09
N ALA A 49 -10.10 3.80 5.26
CA ALA A 49 -11.00 3.28 6.29
C ALA A 49 -12.43 3.07 5.74
N GLY A 50 -13.00 4.06 5.06
CA GLY A 50 -14.34 3.98 4.47
C GLY A 50 -14.47 2.93 3.36
N PRO A 51 -13.60 2.94 2.33
CA PRO A 51 -13.59 1.90 1.30
C PRO A 51 -13.41 0.48 1.86
N LEU A 52 -12.52 0.29 2.83
CA LEU A 52 -12.34 -1.01 3.50
C LEU A 52 -13.63 -1.42 4.23
N GLU A 53 -14.23 -0.54 5.02
CA GLU A 53 -15.52 -0.83 5.67
C GLU A 53 -16.61 -1.20 4.67
N GLN A 54 -16.72 -0.47 3.56
CA GLN A 54 -17.68 -0.74 2.50
C GLN A 54 -17.46 -2.11 1.85
N ALA A 55 -16.21 -2.49 1.59
CA ALA A 55 -15.86 -3.80 1.04
C ALA A 55 -16.31 -4.93 1.97
N PHE A 56 -15.97 -4.84 3.25
CA PHE A 56 -16.34 -5.83 4.25
C PHE A 56 -17.83 -5.79 4.66
N ALA A 57 -18.54 -4.70 4.38
CA ALA A 57 -19.99 -4.58 4.56
C ALA A 57 -20.79 -5.01 3.31
N THR A 58 -20.14 -5.34 2.19
CA THR A 58 -20.83 -5.71 0.96
C THR A 58 -21.64 -7.01 1.19
N PRO A 59 -22.95 -7.02 0.92
CA PRO A 59 -23.80 -8.16 1.26
C PRO A 59 -23.55 -9.36 0.34
N HIS A 60 -23.59 -10.56 0.93
CA HIS A 60 -23.49 -11.84 0.22
C HIS A 60 -22.20 -12.00 -0.60
N ILE A 61 -21.07 -11.52 -0.10
CA ILE A 61 -19.75 -11.79 -0.69
C ILE A 61 -19.14 -13.07 -0.11
N ALA A 62 -18.37 -13.76 -0.93
CA ALA A 62 -17.59 -14.93 -0.53
C ALA A 62 -16.21 -14.55 0.02
N ALA A 63 -15.65 -13.41 -0.41
CA ALA A 63 -14.31 -12.95 -0.05
C ALA A 63 -14.13 -11.45 -0.30
N VAL A 64 -13.03 -10.92 0.24
CA VAL A 64 -12.48 -9.60 -0.13
C VAL A 64 -11.17 -9.81 -0.88
N ALA A 65 -11.00 -9.14 -2.01
CA ALA A 65 -9.77 -9.11 -2.79
C ALA A 65 -9.11 -7.72 -2.68
N LEU A 66 -7.84 -7.70 -2.33
CA LEU A 66 -7.00 -6.50 -2.29
C LEU A 66 -6.08 -6.54 -3.51
N VAL A 67 -6.22 -5.59 -4.42
CA VAL A 67 -5.31 -5.45 -5.57
C VAL A 67 -4.27 -4.41 -5.19
N ILE A 68 -3.02 -4.83 -5.03
CA ILE A 68 -1.94 -4.03 -4.46
C ILE A 68 -0.92 -3.69 -5.54
N ASN A 69 -0.61 -2.39 -5.65
CA ASN A 69 0.48 -1.89 -6.47
C ASN A 69 1.16 -0.73 -5.76
N SER A 70 2.14 -1.02 -4.91
CA SER A 70 2.74 -0.04 -4.02
C SER A 70 4.25 -0.26 -3.80
N PRO A 71 5.06 0.79 -3.95
CA PRO A 71 6.48 0.75 -3.60
C PRO A 71 6.71 0.74 -2.08
N GLY A 72 5.67 0.92 -1.27
CA GLY A 72 5.77 1.12 0.18
C GLY A 72 5.63 2.59 0.59
N GLY A 73 6.20 2.95 1.73
CA GLY A 73 6.13 4.30 2.30
C GLY A 73 6.12 4.27 3.83
N SER A 74 5.29 5.11 4.44
CA SER A 74 5.20 5.28 5.90
C SER A 74 4.96 3.94 6.63
N PRO A 75 5.84 3.53 7.57
CA PRO A 75 5.65 2.31 8.36
C PRO A 75 4.35 2.37 9.19
N ALA A 76 4.07 3.52 9.81
CA ALA A 76 2.88 3.70 10.64
C ALA A 76 1.58 3.57 9.83
N GLN A 77 1.48 4.22 8.67
CA GLN A 77 0.29 4.09 7.81
C GLN A 77 0.12 2.67 7.29
N SER A 78 1.21 2.02 6.87
CA SER A 78 1.19 0.62 6.42
C SER A 78 0.67 -0.32 7.51
N HIS A 79 1.15 -0.16 8.74
CA HIS A 79 0.73 -0.95 9.88
C HIS A 79 -0.74 -0.69 10.29
N LEU A 80 -1.20 0.57 10.25
CA LEU A 80 -2.59 0.93 10.51
C LEU A 80 -3.55 0.30 9.48
N ILE A 81 -3.19 0.35 8.20
CA ILE A 81 -3.97 -0.26 7.12
C ILE A 81 -4.00 -1.80 7.30
N HIS A 82 -2.85 -2.42 7.56
CA HIS A 82 -2.76 -3.85 7.86
C HIS A 82 -3.70 -4.24 9.01
N ARG A 83 -3.61 -3.55 10.15
CA ARG A 83 -4.45 -3.83 11.32
C ARG A 83 -5.93 -3.63 11.03
N ARG A 84 -6.29 -2.61 10.25
CA ARG A 84 -7.69 -2.36 9.86
C ARG A 84 -8.26 -3.50 9.03
N ILE A 85 -7.51 -3.98 8.03
CA ILE A 85 -7.89 -5.13 7.21
C ILE A 85 -8.08 -6.37 8.10
N ARG A 86 -7.12 -6.68 8.98
CA ARG A 86 -7.22 -7.85 9.87
C ARG A 86 -8.41 -7.76 10.83
N ALA A 87 -8.66 -6.59 11.41
CA ALA A 87 -9.80 -6.38 12.31
C ALA A 87 -11.14 -6.59 11.58
N LEU A 88 -11.27 -6.08 10.35
CA LEU A 88 -12.47 -6.26 9.53
C LEU A 88 -12.64 -7.73 9.10
N ALA A 89 -11.56 -8.39 8.68
CA ALA A 89 -11.57 -9.81 8.31
C ALA A 89 -12.01 -10.70 9.48
N ALA A 90 -11.44 -10.49 10.67
CA ALA A 90 -11.82 -11.22 11.88
C ALA A 90 -13.28 -10.96 12.27
N GLY A 91 -13.72 -9.69 12.25
CA GLY A 91 -15.09 -9.33 12.63
C GLY A 91 -16.17 -9.84 11.67
N LYS A 92 -15.85 -9.97 10.38
CA LYS A 92 -16.77 -10.48 9.35
C LYS A 92 -16.59 -11.97 9.02
N LYS A 93 -15.51 -12.58 9.51
CA LYS A 93 -15.11 -13.97 9.20
C LYS A 93 -15.03 -14.21 7.68
N LEU A 94 -14.50 -13.24 6.94
CA LEU A 94 -14.35 -13.31 5.49
C LEU A 94 -12.88 -13.56 5.14
N PRO A 95 -12.60 -14.47 4.19
CA PRO A 95 -11.25 -14.64 3.67
C PRO A 95 -10.83 -13.41 2.88
N VAL A 96 -9.56 -13.06 3.02
CA VAL A 96 -8.93 -11.95 2.30
C VAL A 96 -7.84 -12.48 1.37
N TYR A 97 -7.88 -12.06 0.11
CA TYR A 97 -6.88 -12.42 -0.91
C TYR A 97 -6.16 -11.16 -1.37
N ALA A 98 -4.84 -11.16 -1.35
CA ALA A 98 -4.03 -10.10 -1.95
C ALA A 98 -3.57 -10.53 -3.34
N PHE A 99 -3.68 -9.61 -4.30
CA PHE A 99 -3.20 -9.76 -5.66
C PHE A 99 -2.22 -8.64 -5.93
N VAL A 100 -0.96 -8.98 -6.16
CA VAL A 100 0.09 -8.00 -6.47
C VAL A 100 0.15 -7.78 -7.97
N GLU A 101 0.06 -6.52 -8.39
CA GLU A 101 0.31 -6.10 -9.78
C GLU A 101 1.81 -5.92 -10.00
N ASP A 102 2.31 -4.70 -10.21
CA ASP A 102 3.74 -4.51 -10.48
C ASP A 102 4.59 -4.71 -9.22
N VAL A 103 4.20 -4.08 -8.11
CA VAL A 103 5.02 -4.06 -6.89
C VAL A 103 4.18 -4.23 -5.62
N ALA A 104 4.65 -5.06 -4.70
CA ALA A 104 4.29 -5.01 -3.28
C ALA A 104 5.58 -5.08 -2.47
N ALA A 105 6.16 -3.90 -2.22
CA ALA A 105 7.44 -3.75 -1.54
C ALA A 105 7.30 -2.94 -0.25
N SER A 106 8.14 -3.24 0.76
CA SER A 106 8.20 -2.54 2.04
C SER A 106 6.81 -2.43 2.68
N GLY A 107 6.31 -1.23 2.95
CA GLY A 107 4.96 -1.01 3.46
C GLY A 107 3.84 -1.65 2.61
N GLY A 108 4.02 -1.77 1.29
CA GLY A 108 3.07 -2.45 0.40
C GLY A 108 3.01 -3.95 0.67
N TYR A 109 4.17 -4.58 0.91
CA TYR A 109 4.23 -5.98 1.33
C TYR A 109 3.66 -6.18 2.75
N MET A 110 3.89 -5.23 3.66
CA MET A 110 3.26 -5.26 4.99
C MET A 110 1.72 -5.28 4.90
N ILE A 111 1.14 -4.49 3.99
CA ILE A 111 -0.31 -4.52 3.71
C ILE A 111 -0.72 -5.85 3.07
N ALA A 112 0.06 -6.39 2.12
CA ALA A 112 -0.22 -7.67 1.50
C ALA A 112 -0.27 -8.82 2.52
N CYS A 113 0.60 -8.81 3.54
CA CYS A 113 0.57 -9.78 4.65
C CYS A 113 -0.72 -9.73 5.50
N ALA A 114 -1.58 -8.71 5.33
CA ALA A 114 -2.89 -8.70 5.96
C ALA A 114 -3.86 -9.70 5.30
N ALA A 115 -3.60 -10.14 4.07
CA ALA A 115 -4.37 -11.18 3.42
C ALA A 115 -4.07 -12.57 4.00
N ASP A 116 -4.99 -13.52 3.78
CA ASP A 116 -4.81 -14.93 4.11
C ASP A 116 -4.03 -15.67 3.02
N GLU A 117 -4.10 -15.19 1.78
CA GLU A 117 -3.30 -15.66 0.65
C GLU A 117 -2.81 -14.46 -0.18
N ILE A 118 -1.57 -14.53 -0.66
CA ILE A 118 -0.95 -13.55 -1.54
C ILE A 118 -0.65 -14.23 -2.87
N VAL A 119 -1.18 -13.67 -3.95
CA VAL A 119 -0.93 -14.10 -5.32
C VAL A 119 -0.26 -12.96 -6.07
N ALA A 120 0.75 -13.26 -6.87
CA ALA A 120 1.51 -12.26 -7.62
C ALA A 120 1.72 -12.69 -9.07
N ASP A 121 1.92 -11.73 -9.98
CA ASP A 121 2.43 -12.05 -11.31
C ASP A 121 3.87 -12.63 -11.20
N PRO A 122 4.28 -13.56 -12.07
CA PRO A 122 5.65 -14.08 -12.09
C PRO A 122 6.75 -13.00 -12.10
N THR A 123 6.46 -11.82 -12.63
CA THR A 123 7.36 -10.67 -12.78
C THR A 123 7.15 -9.57 -11.74
N SER A 124 6.10 -9.64 -10.91
CA SER A 124 5.89 -8.71 -9.80
C SER A 124 7.10 -8.63 -8.88
N LEU A 125 7.36 -7.47 -8.30
CA LEU A 125 8.42 -7.27 -7.32
C LEU A 125 7.84 -7.30 -5.90
N ILE A 126 8.32 -8.26 -5.12
CA ILE A 126 7.86 -8.57 -3.77
C ILE A 126 8.99 -8.40 -2.77
N GLY A 127 8.64 -8.05 -1.53
CA GLY A 127 9.57 -8.03 -0.41
C GLY A 127 9.96 -6.60 -0.04
N SER A 128 11.24 -6.27 -0.15
CA SER A 128 11.83 -5.04 0.43
C SER A 128 11.51 -4.91 1.92
N ILE A 129 11.73 -6.00 2.65
CA ILE A 129 11.44 -6.08 4.08
C ILE A 129 12.59 -5.41 4.84
N GLY A 130 12.46 -4.10 5.03
CA GLY A 130 13.52 -3.24 5.55
C GLY A 130 12.97 -1.87 5.93
N VAL A 131 13.75 -1.14 6.73
CA VAL A 131 13.51 0.26 7.08
C VAL A 131 14.68 1.09 6.60
N VAL A 132 14.39 2.22 5.97
CA VAL A 132 15.41 3.15 5.46
C VAL A 132 15.05 4.58 5.84
N SER A 133 16.08 5.37 6.11
CA SER A 133 16.03 6.83 6.15
C SER A 133 17.08 7.34 5.18
N ALA A 134 16.73 8.29 4.33
CA ALA A 134 17.61 8.84 3.32
C ALA A 134 17.48 10.37 3.30
N GLY A 135 18.58 11.04 3.04
CA GLY A 135 18.67 12.50 2.96
C GLY A 135 20.01 12.92 2.36
N PHE A 136 20.19 14.23 2.19
CA PHE A 136 21.42 14.82 1.68
C PHE A 136 22.10 15.63 2.77
N GLY A 137 23.44 15.66 2.74
CA GLY A 137 24.25 16.63 3.49
C GLY A 137 24.58 17.84 2.61
N PHE A 138 24.27 19.03 3.10
CA PHE A 138 24.47 20.33 2.45
C PHE A 138 25.37 21.27 3.26
N ASP A 139 25.93 20.81 4.38
CA ASP A 139 26.87 21.55 5.23
C ASP A 139 28.02 22.18 4.43
N ARG A 140 28.67 21.40 3.56
CA ARG A 140 29.78 21.89 2.72
C ARG A 140 29.32 22.84 1.60
N LEU A 141 28.08 22.70 1.15
CA LEU A 141 27.52 23.58 0.11
C LEU A 141 27.28 24.98 0.69
N ILE A 142 26.64 25.05 1.86
CA ILE A 142 26.32 26.34 2.49
C ILE A 142 27.58 27.06 2.95
N GLU A 143 28.61 26.33 3.39
CA GLU A 143 29.93 26.88 3.73
C GLU A 143 30.56 27.59 2.52
N ARG A 144 30.57 26.93 1.35
CA ARG A 144 31.10 27.52 0.11
C ARG A 144 30.33 28.74 -0.37
N LEU A 145 29.05 28.82 -0.04
CA LEU A 145 28.18 29.95 -0.40
C LEU A 145 28.21 31.08 0.64
N GLY A 146 28.95 30.93 1.74
CA GLY A 146 29.00 31.92 2.82
C GLY A 146 27.69 32.05 3.59
N VAL A 147 26.91 30.98 3.68
CA VAL A 147 25.60 30.97 4.35
C VAL A 147 25.73 30.44 5.78
N ASP A 148 25.34 31.27 6.75
CA ASP A 148 25.30 30.89 8.17
C ASP A 148 24.03 30.10 8.52
N ARG A 149 24.19 28.84 8.95
CA ARG A 149 23.10 28.05 9.54
C ARG A 149 22.97 28.35 11.04
N ARG A 150 21.97 29.16 11.42
CA ARG A 150 21.67 29.49 12.84
C ARG A 150 20.50 28.66 13.37
N VAL A 151 20.76 27.81 14.36
CA VAL A 151 19.78 26.91 14.99
C VAL A 151 19.82 27.06 16.50
N HIS A 152 18.65 27.28 17.10
CA HIS A 152 18.48 27.33 18.55
C HIS A 152 17.38 26.34 18.92
N THR A 153 17.69 25.34 19.75
CA THR A 153 16.75 24.30 20.16
C THR A 153 16.75 24.06 21.66
N GLN A 154 15.64 23.53 22.16
CA GLN A 154 15.55 22.95 23.49
C GLN A 154 15.35 21.44 23.36
N GLY A 155 16.13 20.67 24.14
CA GLY A 155 16.22 19.21 24.05
C GLY A 155 17.33 18.76 23.09
N GLU A 156 18.12 17.78 23.55
CA GLU A 156 19.37 17.34 22.91
C GLU A 156 19.17 16.82 21.47
N ALA A 157 18.09 16.08 21.22
CA ALA A 157 17.81 15.48 19.91
C ALA A 157 16.90 16.34 19.00
N LYS A 158 16.59 17.58 19.36
CA LYS A 158 15.53 18.35 18.67
C LYS A 158 15.95 18.87 17.29
N ALA A 159 17.25 18.92 17.03
CA ALA A 159 17.85 19.25 15.73
C ALA A 159 18.61 18.05 15.12
N MET A 160 18.26 16.81 15.52
CA MET A 160 18.91 15.61 14.97
C MET A 160 18.74 15.55 13.45
N LEU A 161 19.76 15.05 12.75
CA LEU A 161 19.76 14.86 11.30
C LEU A 161 19.49 16.15 10.49
N ASP A 162 19.91 17.31 11.01
CA ASP A 162 19.89 18.57 10.24
C ASP A 162 20.82 18.44 9.02
N PRO A 163 20.30 18.52 7.78
CA PRO A 163 21.10 18.33 6.57
C PRO A 163 22.16 19.42 6.36
N PHE A 164 22.07 20.54 7.07
CA PHE A 164 23.01 21.66 6.98
C PHE A 164 24.12 21.60 8.03
N ARG A 165 24.21 20.51 8.79
CA ARG A 165 25.30 20.28 9.74
C ARG A 165 26.05 18.99 9.39
N PRO A 166 27.33 18.85 9.77
CA PRO A 166 28.00 17.57 9.73
C PRO A 166 27.21 16.52 10.50
N GLU A 167 27.23 15.28 10.00
CA GLU A 167 26.51 14.17 10.63
C GLU A 167 27.07 13.89 12.04
N ASN A 168 26.18 13.82 13.03
CA ASN A 168 26.53 13.53 14.42
C ASN A 168 26.43 12.00 14.68
N PRO A 169 27.50 11.33 15.13
CA PRO A 169 27.46 9.90 15.46
C PRO A 169 26.36 9.51 16.46
N ASP A 170 26.06 10.35 17.44
CA ASP A 170 25.03 10.07 18.45
C ASP A 170 23.61 10.08 17.85
N ASP A 171 23.36 10.99 16.90
CA ASP A 171 22.10 11.03 16.14
C ASP A 171 21.93 9.76 15.29
N ILE A 172 23.04 9.22 14.75
CA ILE A 172 23.04 7.99 13.97
C ILE A 172 22.76 6.77 14.85
N VAL A 173 23.35 6.70 16.05
CA VAL A 173 23.01 5.66 17.02
C VAL A 173 21.51 5.70 17.35
N ARG A 174 20.98 6.89 17.62
CA ARG A 174 19.54 7.08 17.92
C ARG A 174 18.65 6.69 16.74
N LEU A 175 19.00 7.10 15.52
CA LEU A 175 18.27 6.75 14.31
C LEU A 175 18.25 5.23 14.08
N LYS A 176 19.39 4.56 14.25
CA LYS A 176 19.50 3.10 14.10
C LYS A 176 18.66 2.35 15.13
N GLN A 177 18.57 2.85 16.37
CA GLN A 177 17.69 2.26 17.40
C GLN A 177 16.22 2.35 16.97
N ILE A 178 15.77 3.50 16.47
CA ILE A 178 14.41 3.67 15.95
C ILE A 178 14.15 2.74 14.76
N GLN A 179 15.10 2.64 13.83
CA GLN A 179 14.97 1.75 12.67
C GLN A 179 14.92 0.27 13.08
N ALA A 180 15.73 -0.13 14.06
CA ALA A 180 15.75 -1.50 14.57
C ALA A 180 14.41 -1.90 15.21
N ASP A 181 13.80 -1.00 15.98
CA ASP A 181 12.48 -1.22 16.58
C ASP A 181 11.38 -1.41 15.51
N VAL A 182 11.37 -0.54 14.50
CA VAL A 182 10.43 -0.67 13.37
C VAL A 182 10.70 -1.94 12.55
N GLN A 183 11.97 -2.31 12.36
CA GLN A 183 12.37 -3.53 11.65
C GLN A 183 11.95 -4.79 12.40
N ASP A 184 12.07 -4.82 13.72
CA ASP A 184 11.65 -5.94 14.57
C ASP A 184 10.14 -6.16 14.47
N LEU A 185 9.35 -5.09 14.56
CA LEU A 185 7.90 -5.15 14.38
C LEU A 185 7.54 -5.70 12.99
N PHE A 186 8.20 -5.23 11.94
CA PHE A 186 7.91 -5.70 10.58
C PHE A 186 8.30 -7.18 10.40
N THR A 187 9.47 -7.58 10.92
CA THR A 187 9.94 -8.96 10.89
C THR A 187 8.96 -9.90 11.61
N THR A 188 8.56 -9.54 12.82
CA THR A 188 7.58 -10.27 13.63
C THR A 188 6.24 -10.39 12.90
N LEU A 189 5.76 -9.30 12.30
CA LEU A 189 4.51 -9.30 11.53
C LEU A 189 4.58 -10.26 10.34
N VAL A 190 5.64 -10.19 9.54
CA VAL A 190 5.80 -11.06 8.36
C VAL A 190 5.89 -12.52 8.79
N ARG A 191 6.73 -12.86 9.77
CA ARG A 191 6.84 -14.23 10.29
C ARG A 191 5.50 -14.77 10.81
N GLY A 192 4.73 -13.94 11.51
CA GLY A 192 3.41 -14.31 12.02
C GLY A 192 2.35 -14.52 10.94
N ARG A 193 2.54 -13.94 9.74
CA ARG A 193 1.61 -14.09 8.60
C ARG A 193 2.09 -15.05 7.53
N ARG A 194 3.37 -15.41 7.54
CA ARG A 194 4.03 -16.33 6.62
C ARG A 194 4.69 -17.46 7.42
N PRO A 195 3.91 -18.36 8.06
CA PRO A 195 4.47 -19.42 8.90
C PRO A 195 5.27 -20.48 8.12
N THR A 196 5.17 -20.47 6.79
CA THR A 196 5.91 -21.36 5.89
C THR A 196 7.32 -20.85 5.57
N LEU A 197 7.71 -19.66 6.03
CA LEU A 197 9.07 -19.16 5.85
C LEU A 197 10.05 -20.05 6.62
N ASP A 198 11.11 -20.48 5.93
CA ASP A 198 12.18 -21.27 6.55
C ASP A 198 13.00 -20.38 7.50
N PRO A 199 12.99 -20.65 8.83
CA PRO A 199 13.78 -19.87 9.78
C PRO A 199 15.30 -20.03 9.58
N ASN A 200 15.73 -21.10 8.90
CA ASN A 200 17.13 -21.39 8.59
C ASN A 200 17.49 -21.09 7.13
N GLY A 201 16.53 -20.55 6.37
CA GLY A 201 16.71 -20.23 4.95
C GLY A 201 17.47 -18.93 4.71
N GLU A 202 17.36 -18.42 3.47
CA GLU A 202 17.91 -17.11 3.10
C GLU A 202 17.35 -16.01 4.02
N ASN A 203 18.21 -15.06 4.44
CA ASN A 203 17.74 -13.93 5.24
C ASN A 203 16.89 -12.98 4.38
N LEU A 204 15.57 -13.05 4.55
CA LEU A 204 14.60 -12.24 3.81
C LEU A 204 14.41 -10.82 4.37
N PHE A 205 14.99 -10.51 5.55
CA PHE A 205 14.77 -9.26 6.29
C PHE A 205 15.88 -8.23 6.03
N THR A 206 16.40 -8.21 4.80
CA THR A 206 17.56 -7.40 4.37
C THR A 206 17.18 -6.16 3.57
N GLY A 207 15.90 -6.00 3.22
CA GLY A 207 15.43 -4.97 2.28
C GLY A 207 15.56 -5.34 0.79
N ALA A 208 16.02 -6.55 0.46
CA ALA A 208 16.09 -7.05 -0.90
C ALA A 208 14.69 -7.26 -1.52
N VAL A 209 14.63 -7.30 -2.85
CA VAL A 209 13.43 -7.52 -3.65
C VAL A 209 13.56 -8.79 -4.47
N TRP A 210 12.45 -9.47 -4.67
CA TRP A 210 12.40 -10.72 -5.43
C TRP A 210 11.26 -10.67 -6.44
N THR A 211 11.48 -11.28 -7.60
CA THR A 211 10.40 -11.53 -8.57
C THR A 211 9.33 -12.44 -7.97
N GLY A 212 8.09 -12.40 -8.46
CA GLY A 212 7.01 -13.28 -7.99
C GLY A 212 7.42 -14.76 -7.97
N ARG A 213 8.16 -15.24 -8.98
CA ARG A 213 8.69 -16.61 -9.01
C ARG A 213 9.67 -16.92 -7.88
N GLN A 214 10.58 -15.99 -7.57
CA GLN A 214 11.50 -16.15 -6.44
C GLN A 214 10.74 -16.07 -5.12
N ALA A 215 9.83 -15.09 -4.99
CA ALA A 215 9.00 -14.89 -3.82
C ALA A 215 8.16 -16.13 -3.48
N LEU A 216 7.63 -16.84 -4.48
CA LEU A 216 6.91 -18.10 -4.26
C LEU A 216 7.83 -19.17 -3.64
N ARG A 217 9.05 -19.35 -4.19
CA ARG A 217 10.02 -20.31 -3.66
C ARG A 217 10.48 -19.98 -2.24
N LEU A 218 10.58 -18.69 -1.93
CA LEU A 218 10.96 -18.20 -0.61
C LEU A 218 9.79 -18.18 0.38
N GLY A 219 8.56 -18.51 -0.06
CA GLY A 219 7.36 -18.48 0.79
C GLY A 219 6.81 -17.09 1.08
N LEU A 220 7.25 -16.05 0.36
CA LEU A 220 6.75 -14.68 0.48
C LEU A 220 5.36 -14.50 -0.19
N VAL A 221 5.04 -15.33 -1.19
CA VAL A 221 3.70 -15.41 -1.78
C VAL A 221 3.23 -16.87 -1.82
N ASP A 222 1.94 -17.09 -1.99
CA ASP A 222 1.31 -18.42 -1.99
C ASP A 222 1.03 -18.95 -3.40
N GLY A 223 0.93 -18.07 -4.39
CA GLY A 223 0.62 -18.44 -5.74
C GLY A 223 1.08 -17.43 -6.78
N LEU A 224 1.08 -17.88 -8.03
CA LEU A 224 1.32 -17.03 -9.19
C LEU A 224 0.03 -16.87 -10.00
N GLY A 225 -0.26 -15.65 -10.45
CA GLY A 225 -1.44 -15.35 -11.25
C GLY A 225 -1.92 -13.91 -11.09
N ASP A 226 -3.11 -13.65 -11.61
CA ASP A 226 -3.78 -12.36 -11.54
C ASP A 226 -5.15 -12.47 -10.84
N ALA A 227 -5.65 -11.33 -10.34
CA ALA A 227 -6.91 -11.29 -9.61
C ALA A 227 -8.09 -11.90 -10.40
N ARG A 228 -8.20 -11.67 -11.70
CA ARG A 228 -9.34 -12.12 -12.48
C ARG A 228 -9.30 -13.62 -12.73
N SER A 229 -8.17 -14.16 -13.18
CA SER A 229 -8.05 -15.59 -13.46
C SER A 229 -8.14 -16.41 -12.16
N THR A 230 -7.45 -16.00 -11.10
CA THR A 230 -7.46 -16.71 -9.82
C THR A 230 -8.84 -16.71 -9.17
N LEU A 231 -9.54 -15.57 -9.16
CA LEU A 231 -10.89 -15.51 -8.58
C LEU A 231 -11.91 -16.32 -9.40
N ARG A 232 -11.79 -16.37 -10.73
CA ARG A 232 -12.64 -17.23 -11.57
C ARG A 232 -12.36 -18.70 -11.37
N ALA A 233 -11.10 -19.09 -11.27
CA ALA A 233 -10.73 -20.48 -10.98
C ALA A 233 -11.27 -20.94 -9.61
N ARG A 234 -11.25 -20.04 -8.61
CA ARG A 234 -11.70 -20.35 -7.24
C ARG A 234 -13.22 -20.31 -7.05
N PHE A 235 -13.88 -19.30 -7.62
CA PHE A 235 -15.30 -19.02 -7.37
C PHE A 235 -16.20 -19.30 -8.58
N GLY A 236 -15.64 -19.84 -9.66
CA GLY A 236 -16.33 -20.13 -10.92
C GLY A 236 -16.32 -18.96 -11.90
N ASP A 237 -16.55 -19.28 -13.17
CA ASP A 237 -16.48 -18.33 -14.28
C ASP A 237 -17.44 -17.15 -14.19
N GLU A 238 -18.55 -17.33 -13.48
CA GLU A 238 -19.58 -16.31 -13.31
C GLU A 238 -19.39 -15.43 -12.05
N VAL A 239 -18.25 -15.53 -11.36
CA VAL A 239 -17.96 -14.69 -10.19
C VAL A 239 -18.09 -13.20 -10.52
N GLN A 240 -18.79 -12.47 -9.66
CA GLN A 240 -18.99 -11.03 -9.79
C GLN A 240 -18.00 -10.27 -8.92
N LEU A 241 -17.13 -9.50 -9.56
CA LEU A 241 -16.19 -8.61 -8.90
C LEU A 241 -16.88 -7.27 -8.60
N VAL A 242 -17.12 -7.00 -7.32
CA VAL A 242 -17.75 -5.76 -6.85
C VAL A 242 -16.64 -4.77 -6.52
N MET A 243 -16.34 -3.88 -7.47
CA MET A 243 -15.34 -2.84 -7.27
C MET A 243 -15.82 -1.84 -6.21
N VAL A 244 -15.07 -1.72 -5.12
CA VAL A 244 -15.29 -0.66 -4.14
C VAL A 244 -14.48 0.55 -4.59
N ALA A 245 -15.18 1.55 -5.10
CA ALA A 245 -14.54 2.80 -5.49
C ALA A 245 -13.98 3.50 -4.25
N GLU A 246 -12.73 3.97 -4.35
CA GLU A 246 -12.30 5.05 -3.48
C GLU A 246 -13.27 6.23 -3.66
N LYS A 247 -13.67 6.87 -2.55
CA LYS A 247 -14.45 8.10 -2.59
C LYS A 247 -13.59 9.18 -3.27
N ARG A 248 -13.57 9.21 -4.60
CA ARG A 248 -13.08 10.35 -5.37
C ARG A 248 -14.00 11.50 -4.98
N GLY A 249 -13.43 12.59 -4.47
CA GLY A 249 -14.19 13.79 -4.10
C GLY A 249 -15.17 14.16 -5.21
N SER A 250 -16.36 14.66 -4.85
CA SER A 250 -17.44 14.86 -5.81
C SER A 250 -16.97 15.73 -6.98
N LEU A 251 -17.53 15.52 -8.18
CA LEU A 251 -17.26 16.37 -9.35
C LEU A 251 -17.47 17.86 -9.01
N VAL A 252 -18.42 18.16 -8.12
CA VAL A 252 -18.68 19.50 -7.59
C VAL A 252 -17.54 19.99 -6.70
N ALA A 253 -16.98 19.17 -5.80
CA ALA A 253 -15.80 19.54 -5.02
C ALA A 253 -14.58 19.80 -5.92
N ARG A 254 -14.43 19.03 -7.00
CA ARG A 254 -13.38 19.22 -8.02
C ARG A 254 -13.58 20.49 -8.85
N LEU A 255 -14.84 20.83 -9.17
CA LEU A 255 -15.21 22.02 -9.92
C LEU A 255 -15.13 23.28 -9.06
N LEU A 256 -15.56 23.24 -7.80
CA LEU A 256 -15.44 24.33 -6.83
C LEU A 256 -13.98 24.63 -6.49
N ARG A 257 -13.12 23.62 -6.41
CA ARG A 257 -11.66 23.80 -6.28
C ARG A 257 -11.04 24.45 -7.53
N ARG A 258 -11.70 24.34 -8.68
CA ARG A 258 -11.30 24.96 -9.95
C ARG A 258 -11.93 26.34 -10.17
N ALA A 259 -13.10 26.59 -9.56
CA ALA A 259 -13.91 27.80 -9.69
C ALA A 259 -13.66 28.83 -8.58
N ASN A 260 -12.81 28.52 -7.59
CA ASN A 260 -12.37 29.48 -6.58
C ASN A 260 -10.86 29.75 -6.71
N PRO A 261 -10.42 30.61 -7.66
CA PRO A 261 -9.03 31.06 -7.77
C PRO A 261 -8.70 32.22 -6.80
N GLY A 262 -9.54 32.48 -5.81
CA GLY A 262 -9.55 33.70 -5.01
C GLY A 262 -8.66 33.76 -3.77
N SER A 263 -7.70 32.84 -3.55
CA SER A 263 -6.76 32.93 -2.43
C SER A 263 -5.30 32.58 -2.76
N THR A 264 -4.94 32.49 -4.05
CA THR A 264 -3.62 31.99 -4.47
C THR A 264 -2.91 32.86 -5.52
N ALA A 265 -3.21 34.15 -5.59
CA ALA A 265 -2.47 35.07 -6.47
C ALA A 265 -0.97 35.21 -6.10
N GLY A 266 -0.55 34.79 -4.90
CA GLY A 266 0.86 34.68 -4.49
C GLY A 266 1.41 33.24 -4.40
N LEU A 267 0.62 32.21 -4.73
CA LEU A 267 0.94 30.80 -4.49
C LEU A 267 1.00 29.93 -5.75
N ALA A 268 0.79 30.49 -6.95
CA ALA A 268 0.87 29.73 -8.20
C ALA A 268 2.26 29.10 -8.44
N GLY A 269 3.34 29.81 -8.05
CA GLY A 269 4.70 29.27 -8.13
C GLY A 269 5.01 28.19 -7.07
N ALA A 270 4.50 28.35 -5.85
CA ALA A 270 4.69 27.38 -4.77
C ALA A 270 3.86 26.10 -4.95
N GLY A 271 2.65 26.21 -5.53
CA GLY A 271 1.79 25.07 -5.87
C GLY A 271 2.41 24.19 -6.96
N LEU A 272 2.87 24.79 -8.06
CA LEU A 272 3.54 24.07 -9.15
C LEU A 272 4.88 23.47 -8.71
N ALA A 273 5.65 24.16 -7.88
CA ALA A 273 6.90 23.62 -7.32
C ALA A 273 6.63 22.43 -6.39
N GLY A 274 5.63 22.53 -5.50
CA GLY A 274 5.22 21.43 -4.64
C GLY A 274 4.68 20.23 -5.41
N GLU A 275 3.97 20.46 -6.52
CA GLU A 275 3.50 19.42 -7.44
C GLU A 275 4.66 18.71 -8.16
N ALA A 276 5.63 19.48 -8.67
CA ALA A 276 6.80 18.92 -9.34
C ALA A 276 7.62 18.07 -8.37
N LEU A 277 7.85 18.54 -7.15
CA LEU A 277 8.56 17.80 -6.10
C LEU A 277 7.85 16.49 -5.75
N ALA A 278 6.53 16.54 -5.57
CA ALA A 278 5.71 15.36 -5.32
C ALA A 278 5.82 14.30 -6.42
N VAL A 279 5.78 14.73 -7.69
CA VAL A 279 5.92 13.82 -8.84
C VAL A 279 7.33 13.24 -8.91
N ILE A 280 8.36 14.02 -8.57
CA ILE A 280 9.75 13.55 -8.50
C ILE A 280 9.90 12.52 -7.38
N GLU A 281 9.34 12.76 -6.20
CA GLU A 281 9.37 11.82 -5.08
C GLU A 281 8.63 10.52 -5.41
N GLU A 282 7.43 10.62 -6.00
CA GLU A 282 6.68 9.46 -6.46
C GLU A 282 7.50 8.67 -7.48
N ARG A 283 8.02 9.35 -8.51
CA ARG A 283 8.86 8.71 -9.54
C ARG A 283 10.12 8.08 -8.95
N ALA A 284 10.78 8.72 -7.99
CA ALA A 284 11.95 8.16 -7.33
C ALA A 284 11.60 6.88 -6.53
N ALA A 285 10.43 6.85 -5.89
CA ALA A 285 9.96 5.68 -5.16
C ALA A 285 9.68 4.47 -6.07
N TRP A 286 9.26 4.70 -7.32
CA TRP A 286 9.05 3.68 -8.34
C TRP A 286 10.33 3.31 -9.11
N ALA A 287 11.19 4.29 -9.39
CA ALA A 287 12.39 4.10 -10.21
C ALA A 287 13.37 3.07 -9.62
N ARG A 288 13.41 2.92 -8.28
CA ARG A 288 14.22 1.87 -7.63
C ARG A 288 13.80 0.43 -7.98
N PHE A 289 12.60 0.27 -8.55
CA PHE A 289 12.06 -0.99 -9.03
C PHE A 289 12.08 -1.10 -10.56
N GLY A 290 12.66 -0.12 -11.27
CA GLY A 290 12.69 -0.08 -12.73
C GLY A 290 11.38 0.36 -13.38
N LEU A 291 10.54 1.09 -12.64
CA LEU A 291 9.21 1.57 -13.06
C LEU A 291 9.12 3.10 -13.07
#